data_AF-A0A656JHS8-F1
#
_entry.id   AF-A0A656JHS8-F1
#
_cell.length_a   1.000
_cell.length_b   1.000
_cell.length_c   1.000
_cell.angle_alpha   90.00
_cell.angle_beta   90.00
_cell.angle_gamma   90.00
#
_symmetry.space_group_name_H-M   'P 1'
#
loop_
_entity.id
_entity.type
_entity.pdbx_description
1 polymer ?
#
loop_
_entity_poly.entity_id
_entity_poly.type
_entity_poly.pdbx_seq_one_letter_code
_entity_poly.pdbx_strand_id
1 'polypeptide(L)' 'DPRSALIASLTGQGFPVLDLTDNELAKLHIRHMVGGHAERVNDEVVLRFEFPERPGALFNFLNRLGGRWTISMFHYRNH' A
#
# COMPACT_ATOMS: atom_id res chain seq x y z
N ASP A 1 -23.63 2.09 -0.66
CA ASP A 1 -22.42 1.30 -0.96
C ASP A 1 -21.24 1.97 -0.25
N PRO A 2 -20.57 1.29 0.70
CA PRO A 2 -19.39 1.84 1.39
C PRO A 2 -18.27 2.24 0.41
N ARG A 3 -18.17 1.61 -0.76
CA ARG A 3 -17.20 1.97 -1.80
C ARG A 3 -17.46 3.37 -2.36
N SER A 4 -18.70 3.68 -2.74
CA SER A 4 -19.03 5.01 -3.31
C SER A 4 -18.73 6.14 -2.32
N ALA A 5 -19.00 5.92 -1.04
CA ALA A 5 -18.69 6.89 0.01
C ALA A 5 -17.17 7.10 0.17
N LEU A 6 -16.38 6.04 0.07
CA LEU A 6 -14.92 6.12 0.09
C LEU A 6 -14.37 6.89 -1.12
N ILE A 7 -14.84 6.58 -2.33
CA ILE A 7 -14.41 7.27 -3.56
C ILE A 7 -14.74 8.76 -3.48
N ALA A 8 -15.94 9.12 -3.02
CA ALA A 8 -16.34 10.52 -2.85
C ALA A 8 -15.47 11.25 -1.82
N SER A 9 -15.13 10.59 -0.70
CA SER A 9 -14.25 11.15 0.32
C SER A 9 -12.83 11.41 -0.19
N LEU A 10 -12.26 10.47 -0.94
CA LEU A 10 -10.91 10.59 -1.51
C LEU A 10 -10.84 11.69 -2.58
N THR A 11 -11.82 11.71 -3.49
CA THR A 11 -11.89 12.73 -4.54
C THR A 11 -12.16 14.13 -3.98
N GLY A 12 -13.00 14.24 -2.94
CA GLY A 12 -13.22 15.49 -2.20
C GLY A 12 -11.96 16.03 -1.50
N GLN A 13 -10.99 15.17 -1.19
CA GLN A 13 -9.67 15.54 -0.67
C GLN A 13 -8.62 15.79 -1.77
N GLY A 14 -9.00 15.72 -3.05
CA GLY A 14 -8.12 15.95 -4.18
C GLY A 14 -7.29 14.74 -4.61
N PHE A 15 -7.55 13.55 -4.05
CA PHE A 15 -6.89 12.33 -4.48
C PHE A 15 -7.58 11.76 -5.73
N PRO A 16 -6.86 11.59 -6.86
CA PRO A 16 -7.42 10.91 -8.01
C PRO A 16 -7.64 9.43 -7.67
N VAL A 17 -8.81 8.91 -8.03
CA VAL A 17 -9.19 7.53 -7.76
C VAL A 17 -9.43 6.80 -9.07
N LEU A 18 -8.75 5.67 -9.26
CA LEU A 18 -9.04 4.70 -10.30
C LEU A 18 -9.69 3.48 -9.63
N ASP A 19 -10.98 3.27 -9.87
CA ASP A 19 -11.69 2.09 -9.36
C ASP A 19 -11.35 0.86 -10.22
N LEU A 20 -10.68 -0.13 -9.62
CA LEU A 20 -10.30 -1.39 -10.25
C LEU A 20 -11.21 -2.56 -9.82
N THR A 21 -12.33 -2.29 -9.16
CA THR A 21 -13.23 -3.31 -8.60
C THR A 21 -13.67 -4.35 -9.62
N ASP A 22 -13.83 -3.99 -10.90
CA ASP A 22 -14.26 -4.91 -11.97
C ASP A 22 -13.15 -5.25 -12.97
N ASN A 23 -11.90 -4.91 -12.67
CA ASN A 23 -10.75 -5.20 -13.53
C ASN A 23 -10.12 -6.56 -13.20
N GLU A 24 -10.57 -7.61 -13.88
CA GLU A 24 -10.10 -8.99 -13.67
C GLU A 24 -8.59 -9.16 -13.94
N LEU A 25 -8.02 -8.45 -14.92
CA LEU A 25 -6.59 -8.47 -15.18
C LEU A 25 -5.80 -7.88 -13.99
N ALA A 26 -6.32 -6.82 -13.38
CA ALA A 26 -5.72 -6.24 -12.18
C ALA A 26 -5.78 -7.20 -10.98
N LYS A 27 -6.92 -7.87 -10.80
CA LYS A 27 -7.14 -8.85 -9.72
C LYS A 27 -6.24 -10.08 -9.86
N LEU A 28 -6.07 -10.59 -11.09
CA LEU A 28 -5.33 -11.83 -11.35
C LEU A 28 -3.82 -11.60 -11.49
N HIS A 29 -3.40 -10.52 -12.13
CA HIS A 29 -1.99 -10.36 -12.54
C HIS A 29 -1.31 -9.17 -11.87
N ILE A 30 -1.91 -7.97 -11.90
CA ILE A 30 -1.22 -6.75 -11.46
C ILE A 30 -0.81 -6.84 -10.00
N ARG A 31 -1.62 -7.44 -9.12
CA ARG A 31 -1.26 -7.62 -7.69
C ARG A 31 0.04 -8.38 -7.46
N HIS A 32 0.51 -9.18 -8.43
CA HIS A 32 1.77 -9.92 -8.39
C HIS A 32 2.93 -9.23 -9.12
N MET A 33 2.62 -8.19 -9.90
CA MET A 33 3.60 -7.44 -10.69
C MET A 33 4.03 -6.13 -10.02
N VAL A 34 3.38 -5.72 -8.92
CA VAL A 34 3.79 -4.55 -8.14
C VAL A 34 5.15 -4.79 -7.49
N GLY A 35 6.10 -3.90 -7.78
CA GLY A 35 7.49 -3.99 -7.30
C GLY A 35 8.46 -3.71 -8.45
N GLY A 36 9.64 -4.34 -8.40
CA GLY A 36 10.69 -4.20 -9.40
C GLY A 36 11.95 -3.53 -8.83
N HIS A 37 12.96 -3.39 -9.68
CA HIS A 37 14.24 -2.80 -9.28
C HIS A 37 14.16 -1.26 -9.37
N ALA A 38 14.54 -0.58 -8.28
CA ALA A 38 14.66 0.87 -8.27
C ALA A 38 16.09 1.28 -8.65
N GLU A 39 16.31 1.71 -9.89
CA GLU A 39 17.63 2.06 -10.43
C GLU A 39 18.38 3.16 -9.65
N ARG A 40 17.66 3.99 -8.89
CA ARG A 40 18.22 5.14 -8.14
C ARG A 40 18.37 4.90 -6.63
N VAL A 41 18.02 3.71 -6.14
CA VAL A 41 18.13 3.37 -4.71
C VAL A 41 19.35 2.47 -4.53
N ASN A 42 20.45 3.06 -4.06
CA ASN A 42 21.75 2.36 -3.98
C ASN A 42 22.05 1.83 -2.57
N ASP A 43 21.51 2.48 -1.53
CA ASP A 43 21.88 2.25 -0.13
C ASP A 43 20.64 1.94 0.74
N GLU A 44 19.77 1.04 0.28
CA GLU A 44 18.64 0.58 1.09
C GLU A 44 18.99 -0.58 2.02
N VAL A 45 18.26 -0.65 3.14
CA VAL A 45 18.33 -1.77 4.07
C VAL A 45 17.00 -2.50 4.06
N VAL A 46 17.03 -3.78 3.72
CA VAL A 46 15.83 -4.62 3.67
C VAL A 46 15.59 -5.24 5.05
N LEU A 47 14.41 -4.96 5.61
CA LEU A 47 13.96 -5.49 6.90
C LEU A 47 12.66 -6.27 6.73
N ARG A 48 12.51 -7.35 7.50
CA ARG A 48 11.28 -8.14 7.58
C ARG A 48 10.68 -8.04 8.97
N PHE A 49 9.39 -7.74 9.03
CA PHE A 49 8.61 -7.66 10.27
C PHE A 49 7.44 -8.62 10.21
N GLU A 50 7.14 -9.22 11.35
CA GLU A 50 5.97 -10.06 11.56
C GLU A 50 5.22 -9.52 12.77
N PHE A 51 3.91 -9.32 12.62
CA PHE A 51 3.06 -8.84 13.70
C PHE A 51 1.68 -9.48 13.62
N PRO A 52 0.98 -9.67 14.75
CA PRO A 52 -0.35 -10.25 14.75
C PRO A 52 -1.33 -9.40 13.94
N GLU A 53 -2.11 -10.05 13.08
CA GLU A 53 -3.13 -9.37 12.29
C GLU A 53 -4.27 -8.89 13.18
N ARG A 54 -4.52 -7.58 13.18
CA ARG A 54 -5.60 -6.91 13.91
C ARG A 54 -6.05 -5.67 13.14
N PRO A 55 -7.30 -5.21 13.32
CA PRO A 55 -7.74 -3.95 12.74
C PRO A 55 -6.76 -2.81 13.04
N GLY A 56 -6.29 -2.14 11.99
CA GLY A 56 -5.34 -1.03 12.11
C GLY A 56 -3.87 -1.42 12.35
N ALA A 57 -3.51 -2.71 12.32
CA ALA A 57 -2.13 -3.16 12.56
C ALA A 57 -1.11 -2.48 11.62
N LEU A 58 -1.41 -2.42 10.32
CA LEU A 58 -0.54 -1.77 9.34
C LEU A 58 -0.39 -0.26 9.60
N PHE A 59 -1.49 0.45 9.84
CA PHE A 59 -1.46 1.88 10.13
C PHE A 59 -0.63 2.17 11.39
N ASN A 60 -0.81 1.38 12.44
CA ASN A 60 -0.03 1.49 13.67
C ASN A 60 1.45 1.19 13.44
N PHE A 61 1.79 0.22 12.59
CA PHE A 61 3.16 -0.06 12.20
C PHE A 61 3.81 1.14 11.50
N LEU A 62 3.15 1.69 10.48
CA LEU A 62 3.66 2.85 9.72
C LEU A 62 3.82 4.09 10.61
N ASN A 63 2.86 4.36 11.51
CA ASN A 63 2.96 5.45 12.47
C ASN A 63 4.16 5.30 13.42
N ARG A 64 4.50 4.07 13.81
CA ARG A 64 5.66 3.78 14.66
C ARG A 64 6.99 3.87 13.92
N LEU A 65 7.02 3.49 12.64
CA LEU A 65 8.20 3.66 11.78
C LEU A 65 8.60 5.15 11.69
N GLY A 66 7.60 6.03 11.72
CA GLY A 66 7.76 7.47 11.87
C GLY A 66 8.39 8.16 10.65
N GLY A 67 8.60 9.48 10.74
CA GLY A 67 9.18 10.29 9.66
C GLY A 67 10.71 10.34 9.63
N ARG A 68 11.39 9.49 10.41
CA ARG A 68 12.87 9.47 10.47
C ARG A 68 13.50 8.71 9.29
N TRP A 69 12.73 7.88 8.62
CA TRP A 69 13.20 6.98 7.57
C TRP A 69 12.42 7.22 6.28
N THR A 70 13.14 7.28 5.18
CA THR A 70 12.52 7.22 3.85
C THR A 70 12.21 5.76 3.54
N ILE A 71 10.95 5.47 3.24
CA ILE A 71 10.53 4.13 2.82
C ILE A 71 10.73 4.02 1.30
N SER A 72 11.78 3.32 0.87
CA SER A 72 12.03 3.04 -0.56
C SER A 72 11.17 1.92 -1.11
N MET A 73 10.87 0.91 -0.28
CA MET A 73 10.07 -0.26 -0.63
C MET A 73 9.17 -0.65 0.55
N PHE A 74 7.90 -0.95 0.26
CA PHE A 74 6.98 -1.52 1.23
C PHE A 74 6.13 -2.60 0.57
N HIS A 75 6.28 -3.84 1.04
CA HIS A 75 5.47 -4.95 0.58
C HIS A 75 4.72 -5.56 1.77
N TYR A 76 3.39 -5.48 1.70
CA TYR A 76 2.48 -6.03 2.69
C TYR A 76 1.38 -6.80 1.97
N ARG A 77 1.08 -7.99 2.46
CA ARG A 77 -0.06 -8.79 2.02
C ARG A 77 -0.82 -9.25 3.25
N ASN A 78 -2.11 -8.95 3.26
CA ASN A 78 -3.06 -9.59 4.15
C ASN A 78 -3.51 -10.90 3.51
N HIS A 79 -3.72 -11.95 4.30
CA HIS A 79 -4.28 -13.21 3.79
C HIS A 79 -5.80 -13.10 3.65
#